data_AF-A0A8B6GK53-F1
#
_entry.id   AF-A0A8B6GK53-F1
#
_cell.length_a   1.000
_cell.length_b   1.000
_cell.length_c   1.000
_cell.angle_alpha   90.00
_cell.angle_beta   90.00
_cell.angle_gamma   90.00
#
_symmetry.space_group_name_H-M   'P 1'
#
loop_
_entity.id
_entity.type
_entity.pdbx_description
1 polymer ?
#
loop_
_entity_poly.entity_id
_entity_poly.type
_entity_poly.pdbx_seq_one_letter_code
_entity_poly.pdbx_strand_id
1 'polypeptide(L)'
;MHSLKAGRNDILQKLTFSIPIFHCYGHSIACQILYGPRRTKNHGLTDGEGIERLWSYLGGFSSIIKEMTPENRTDLLTDGLIYFGQKIRDKLANLENQNFILFDNNTYKFKHTDYTLVMKLQRAKKIEENSDVALKEILSTVHDKVIGNDKIIQWIEEEKSSVLHTQNNDEAIKLNKTDEYVLSLQRYYRIGLEKTLSAFEKKNKTSRLHQTDENYNKDLKIVKEKQKKLQLVTLKKHVSERHYLLRLLRKYSKGQAVFIKLSKQLKCISKKIHKSIAAYNLIGDSSDGLPEAINFDTVKDVESDIYNCMVDLEVVSEIPNTIKQEIIQVKCLIDRAIEEQTLLKQEMRSVTSWYKHQYQLVKVKLGEHLTAGETAFLIKEGMYYEMGLIRLNRQFSEYIGEPVESQLTDHILNDNYDRMQQMLKEMAVKEEIAVEDIEIDDEGEISDEEDLEDL
;
A
#
# COMPACT_ATOMS: atom_id res chain seq x y z
N MET A 1 1.29 -13.46 -10.77
CA MET A 1 1.55 -14.92 -10.70
C MET A 1 1.18 -15.63 -12.01
N HIS A 2 0.03 -15.35 -12.63
CA HIS A 2 -0.32 -15.89 -13.95
C HIS A 2 0.64 -15.43 -15.08
N SER A 3 1.05 -14.15 -15.10
CA SER A 3 1.98 -13.63 -16.11
C SER A 3 3.40 -14.21 -16.03
N LEU A 4 3.84 -14.60 -14.82
CA LEU A 4 5.11 -15.32 -14.59
C LEU A 4 5.05 -16.74 -15.16
N LYS A 5 3.95 -17.46 -14.94
CA LYS A 5 3.71 -18.78 -15.56
C LYS A 5 3.59 -18.72 -17.08
N ALA A 6 3.12 -17.59 -17.62
CA ALA A 6 2.97 -17.36 -19.05
C ALA A 6 4.23 -16.78 -19.74
N GLY A 7 5.34 -16.61 -19.03
CA GLY A 7 6.60 -16.10 -19.60
C GLY A 7 6.55 -14.68 -20.16
N ARG A 8 5.57 -13.85 -19.74
CA ARG A 8 5.36 -12.48 -20.23
C ARG A 8 6.30 -11.48 -19.55
N ASN A 9 7.59 -11.64 -19.84
CA ASN A 9 8.66 -10.76 -19.33
C ASN A 9 8.50 -9.31 -19.83
N ASP A 10 7.86 -9.12 -20.99
CA ASP A 10 7.49 -7.81 -21.55
C ASP A 10 6.58 -6.99 -20.62
N ILE A 11 5.66 -7.67 -19.92
CA ILE A 11 4.76 -7.04 -18.95
C ILE A 11 5.48 -6.84 -17.63
N LEU A 12 6.23 -7.84 -17.16
CA LEU A 12 6.94 -7.78 -15.88
C LEU A 12 7.96 -6.64 -15.82
N GLN A 13 8.63 -6.32 -16.94
CA GLN A 13 9.57 -5.19 -17.03
C GLN A 13 8.88 -3.82 -16.90
N LYS A 14 7.57 -3.74 -17.12
CA LYS A 14 6.78 -2.50 -17.04
C LYS A 14 6.02 -2.36 -15.71
N LEU A 15 6.13 -3.33 -14.80
CA LEU A 15 5.40 -3.35 -13.54
C LEU A 15 6.35 -3.15 -12.36
N THR A 16 5.89 -2.36 -11.40
CA THR A 16 6.54 -2.22 -10.10
C THR A 16 5.71 -2.93 -9.04
N PHE A 17 6.31 -3.86 -8.31
CA PHE A 17 5.64 -4.58 -7.23
C PHE A 17 5.66 -3.77 -5.93
N SER A 18 4.58 -3.86 -5.18
CA SER A 18 4.40 -3.19 -3.89
C SER A 18 3.47 -4.00 -3.01
N ILE A 19 3.64 -3.87 -1.70
CA ILE A 19 2.85 -4.57 -0.68
C ILE A 19 1.92 -3.54 -0.03
N PRO A 20 0.59 -3.76 0.05
CA PRO A 20 -0.32 -2.85 0.75
C PRO A 20 0.15 -2.56 2.17
N ILE A 21 -0.09 -1.33 2.66
CA ILE A 21 0.59 -0.83 3.86
C ILE A 21 0.31 -1.67 5.11
N PHE A 22 -0.90 -2.24 5.25
CA PHE A 22 -1.23 -3.07 6.42
C PHE A 22 -0.60 -4.46 6.37
N HIS A 23 -0.28 -4.95 5.18
CA HIS A 23 0.41 -6.22 4.98
C HIS A 23 1.92 -6.05 5.01
N CYS A 24 2.44 -4.90 4.55
CA CYS A 24 3.86 -4.59 4.50
C CYS A 24 4.56 -4.83 5.84
N TYR A 25 3.95 -4.39 6.94
CA TYR A 25 4.46 -4.60 8.30
C TYR A 25 4.36 -6.03 8.82
N GLY A 26 3.71 -6.93 8.09
CA GLY A 26 3.73 -8.38 8.32
C GLY A 26 4.93 -9.08 7.69
N HIS A 27 5.59 -8.46 6.70
CA HIS A 27 6.77 -9.00 6.02
C HIS A 27 8.10 -8.60 6.69
N SER A 28 9.19 -9.25 6.28
CA SER A 28 10.54 -8.91 6.70
C SER A 28 10.91 -7.47 6.34
N ILE A 29 11.91 -6.92 7.02
CA ILE A 29 12.38 -5.54 6.77
C ILE A 29 12.88 -5.38 5.34
N ALA A 30 13.50 -6.42 4.78
CA ALA A 30 13.89 -6.45 3.38
C ALA A 30 12.71 -6.15 2.45
N CYS A 31 11.57 -6.82 2.65
CA CYS A 31 10.36 -6.55 1.88
C CYS A 31 9.79 -5.14 2.14
N GLN A 32 9.89 -4.63 3.37
CA GLN A 32 9.43 -3.27 3.70
C GLN A 32 10.25 -2.20 3.00
N ILE A 33 11.57 -2.40 2.86
CA ILE A 33 12.49 -1.49 2.17
C ILE A 33 12.26 -1.54 0.66
N LEU A 34 12.13 -2.75 0.09
CA LEU A 34 12.03 -2.94 -1.35
C LEU A 34 10.64 -2.67 -1.92
N TYR A 35 9.59 -3.07 -1.21
CA TYR A 35 8.23 -3.12 -1.72
C TYR A 35 7.24 -2.33 -0.86
N GLY A 36 7.71 -1.56 0.12
CA GLY A 36 6.83 -0.70 0.91
C GLY A 36 6.28 0.44 0.07
N PRO A 37 4.98 0.79 0.16
CA PRO A 37 4.37 1.82 -0.69
C PRO A 37 4.91 3.20 -0.34
N ARG A 38 5.48 3.37 0.86
CA ARG A 38 6.22 4.58 1.27
C ARG A 38 7.64 4.64 0.71
N ARG A 39 8.19 3.53 0.20
CA ARG A 39 9.54 3.43 -0.38
C ARG A 39 9.51 3.31 -1.91
N THR A 40 8.36 2.97 -2.49
CA THR A 40 8.16 2.75 -3.93
C THR A 40 7.47 3.94 -4.59
N LYS A 41 7.96 4.37 -5.76
CA LYS A 41 7.38 5.47 -6.56
C LYS A 41 5.98 5.10 -7.10
N ASN A 42 5.19 6.10 -7.46
CA ASN A 42 3.87 5.95 -8.11
C ASN A 42 2.77 5.32 -7.23
N HIS A 43 2.86 5.52 -5.91
CA HIS A 43 1.87 5.09 -4.91
C HIS A 43 1.20 6.25 -4.18
N GLY A 44 1.78 7.46 -4.20
CA GLY A 44 1.32 8.59 -3.40
C GLY A 44 1.20 8.24 -1.92
N LEU A 45 0.11 8.67 -1.29
CA LEU A 45 -0.20 8.36 0.10
C LEU A 45 -1.21 7.22 0.27
N THR A 46 -1.49 6.44 -0.79
CA THR A 46 -2.42 5.32 -0.73
C THR A 46 -2.01 4.24 0.28
N ASP A 47 -3.00 3.55 0.83
CA ASP A 47 -2.78 2.35 1.65
C ASP A 47 -2.73 1.07 0.82
N GLY A 48 -3.18 1.10 -0.43
CA GLY A 48 -3.24 -0.06 -1.32
C GLY A 48 -4.43 -0.99 -1.03
N GLU A 49 -5.38 -0.59 -0.17
CA GLU A 49 -6.48 -1.44 0.30
C GLU A 49 -7.78 -1.26 -0.51
N GLY A 50 -7.71 -0.60 -1.67
CA GLY A 50 -8.89 -0.28 -2.49
C GLY A 50 -9.67 -1.53 -2.90
N ILE A 51 -8.97 -2.57 -3.33
CA ILE A 51 -9.58 -3.83 -3.76
C ILE A 51 -10.12 -4.65 -2.59
N GLU A 52 -9.47 -4.60 -1.42
CA GLU A 52 -9.94 -5.30 -0.22
C GLU A 52 -11.25 -4.69 0.28
N ARG A 53 -11.43 -3.36 0.16
CA ARG A 53 -12.72 -2.70 0.45
C ARG A 53 -13.82 -3.17 -0.49
N LEU A 54 -13.52 -3.34 -1.78
CA LEU A 54 -14.47 -3.89 -2.74
C LEU A 54 -14.84 -5.33 -2.38
N TRP A 55 -13.87 -6.19 -2.08
CA TRP A 55 -14.13 -7.56 -1.67
C TRP A 55 -14.92 -7.64 -0.36
N SER A 56 -14.64 -6.76 0.60
CA SER A 56 -15.41 -6.68 1.84
C SER A 56 -16.86 -6.30 1.59
N TYR A 57 -17.13 -5.38 0.66
CA TYR A 57 -18.48 -5.03 0.26
C TYR A 57 -19.18 -6.22 -0.43
N LEU A 58 -18.52 -6.86 -1.39
CA LEU A 58 -19.08 -8.00 -2.12
C LEU A 58 -19.26 -9.24 -1.23
N GLY A 59 -18.47 -9.36 -0.16
CA GLY A 59 -18.56 -10.46 0.81
C GLY A 59 -19.94 -10.57 1.47
N GLY A 60 -20.69 -9.46 1.58
CA GLY A 60 -22.06 -9.50 2.08
C GLY A 60 -23.03 -10.31 1.20
N PHE A 61 -22.74 -10.46 -0.09
CA PHE A 61 -23.56 -11.25 -1.01
C PHE A 61 -23.23 -12.74 -1.00
N SER A 62 -22.15 -13.18 -0.32
CA SER A 62 -21.64 -14.54 -0.44
C SER A 62 -22.65 -15.62 0.00
N SER A 63 -23.48 -15.32 0.99
CA SER A 63 -24.53 -16.23 1.47
C SER A 63 -25.68 -16.33 0.47
N ILE A 64 -26.04 -15.23 -0.19
CA ILE A 64 -27.16 -15.14 -1.13
C ILE A 64 -26.79 -15.83 -2.45
N ILE A 65 -25.61 -15.53 -3.01
CA ILE A 65 -25.19 -16.04 -4.32
C ILE A 65 -24.96 -17.56 -4.37
N LYS A 66 -24.87 -18.21 -3.21
CA LYS A 66 -24.58 -19.64 -3.12
C LYS A 66 -25.73 -20.49 -3.70
N GLU A 67 -26.96 -20.09 -3.44
CA GLU A 67 -28.18 -20.81 -3.86
C GLU A 67 -28.75 -20.28 -5.19
N MET A 68 -28.11 -19.26 -5.78
CA MET A 68 -28.51 -18.67 -7.06
C MET A 68 -27.94 -19.45 -8.25
N THR A 69 -28.67 -19.42 -9.37
CA THR A 69 -28.15 -19.86 -10.67
C THR A 69 -26.95 -19.00 -11.10
N PRO A 70 -26.07 -19.51 -11.98
CA PRO A 70 -24.91 -18.75 -12.47
C PRO A 70 -25.28 -17.39 -13.10
N GLU A 71 -26.41 -17.32 -13.81
CA GLU A 71 -26.91 -16.13 -14.47
C GLU A 71 -27.34 -15.09 -13.42
N ASN A 72 -28.22 -15.47 -12.49
CA ASN A 72 -28.71 -14.58 -11.45
C ASN A 72 -27.58 -14.09 -10.51
N ARG A 73 -26.56 -14.92 -10.29
CA ARG A 73 -25.36 -14.51 -9.55
C ARG A 73 -24.60 -13.40 -10.28
N THR A 74 -24.48 -13.52 -11.61
CA THR A 74 -23.79 -12.53 -12.44
C THR A 74 -24.52 -11.20 -12.39
N ASP A 75 -25.85 -11.21 -12.49
CA ASP A 75 -26.67 -10.00 -12.44
C ASP A 75 -26.55 -9.32 -11.07
N LEU A 76 -26.73 -10.05 -9.96
CA LEU A 76 -26.62 -9.48 -8.61
C LEU A 76 -25.24 -8.88 -8.34
N LEU A 77 -24.17 -9.56 -8.76
CA LEU A 77 -22.80 -9.03 -8.60
C LEU A 77 -22.58 -7.80 -9.49
N THR A 78 -23.17 -7.78 -10.69
CA THR A 78 -23.10 -6.62 -11.59
C THR A 78 -23.81 -5.42 -10.96
N ASP A 79 -25.02 -5.60 -10.43
CA ASP A 79 -25.75 -4.54 -9.72
C ASP A 79 -24.99 -4.04 -8.50
N GLY A 80 -24.41 -4.96 -7.71
CA GLY A 80 -23.56 -4.61 -6.58
C GLY A 80 -22.33 -3.78 -7.01
N LEU A 81 -21.69 -4.14 -8.12
CA LEU A 81 -20.55 -3.39 -8.68
C LEU A 81 -20.96 -2.00 -9.19
N ILE A 82 -22.09 -1.91 -9.88
CA ILE A 82 -22.65 -0.64 -10.37
C ILE A 82 -22.96 0.28 -9.19
N TYR A 83 -23.67 -0.22 -8.18
CA TYR A 83 -24.00 0.52 -6.98
C TYR A 83 -22.75 0.95 -6.19
N PHE A 84 -21.78 0.05 -6.00
CA PHE A 84 -20.53 0.40 -5.34
C PHE A 84 -19.77 1.50 -6.10
N GLY A 85 -19.76 1.44 -7.43
CA GLY A 85 -19.19 2.47 -8.29
C GLY A 85 -19.91 3.81 -8.16
N GLN A 86 -21.25 3.82 -8.13
CA GLN A 86 -22.06 5.01 -7.87
C GLN A 86 -21.71 5.61 -6.51
N LYS A 87 -21.72 4.80 -5.45
CA LYS A 87 -21.36 5.22 -4.09
C LYS A 87 -19.97 5.84 -4.00
N ILE A 88 -18.98 5.32 -4.74
CA ILE A 88 -17.65 5.95 -4.80
C ILE A 88 -17.71 7.32 -5.47
N ARG A 89 -18.41 7.44 -6.62
CA ARG A 89 -18.59 8.71 -7.33
C ARG A 89 -19.34 9.74 -6.47
N ASP A 90 -20.38 9.30 -5.77
CA ASP A 90 -21.17 10.15 -4.89
C ASP A 90 -20.36 10.63 -3.69
N LYS A 91 -19.43 9.82 -3.17
CA LYS A 91 -18.45 10.26 -2.16
C LYS A 91 -17.40 11.23 -2.69
N LEU A 92 -17.06 11.16 -3.98
CA LEU A 92 -16.17 12.13 -4.61
C LEU A 92 -16.87 13.48 -4.82
N ALA A 93 -18.16 13.47 -5.16
CA ALA A 93 -18.95 14.67 -5.42
C ALA A 93 -19.76 15.19 -4.21
N ASN A 94 -19.92 14.39 -3.15
CA ASN A 94 -20.79 14.58 -1.98
C ASN A 94 -22.27 14.82 -2.35
N LEU A 95 -22.90 13.83 -3.01
CA LEU A 95 -24.32 13.86 -3.41
C LEU A 95 -25.29 13.31 -2.35
N GLU A 96 -24.80 12.71 -1.26
CA GLU A 96 -25.65 12.05 -0.23
C GLU A 96 -26.48 13.02 0.65
N ASN A 97 -26.48 14.33 0.37
CA ASN A 97 -27.42 15.30 0.97
C ASN A 97 -28.50 15.79 -0.02
N GLN A 98 -28.84 15.01 -1.05
CA GLN A 98 -29.88 15.34 -2.04
C GLN A 98 -31.22 14.64 -1.84
N ASN A 99 -31.49 14.06 -0.68
CA ASN A 99 -32.89 13.93 -0.26
C ASN A 99 -33.32 15.30 0.27
N PHE A 100 -34.07 16.04 -0.55
CA PHE A 100 -34.64 17.37 -0.29
C PHE A 100 -33.70 18.58 -0.46
N ILE A 101 -33.30 18.86 -1.71
CA ILE A 101 -33.43 20.25 -2.17
C ILE A 101 -34.82 20.33 -2.78
N LEU A 102 -35.81 20.59 -1.92
CA LEU A 102 -37.04 21.20 -2.40
C LEU A 102 -36.63 22.45 -3.17
N PHE A 103 -37.31 22.65 -4.29
CA PHE A 103 -37.40 23.89 -5.06
C PHE A 103 -37.89 25.05 -4.19
N ASP A 104 -37.13 25.43 -3.17
CA ASP A 104 -37.47 26.55 -2.32
C ASP A 104 -36.42 27.64 -2.46
N ASN A 105 -36.80 28.64 -3.26
CA ASN A 105 -36.35 30.03 -3.23
C ASN A 105 -34.83 30.27 -3.32
N ASN A 106 -34.33 30.36 -4.56
CA ASN A 106 -33.25 31.24 -5.06
C ASN A 106 -31.95 31.39 -4.25
N THR A 107 -31.67 30.49 -3.30
CA THR A 107 -30.42 30.48 -2.55
C THR A 107 -29.96 29.05 -2.38
N TYR A 108 -29.02 28.63 -3.24
CA TYR A 108 -28.32 27.36 -3.11
C TYR A 108 -27.47 27.36 -1.82
N LYS A 109 -28.09 27.11 -0.67
CA LYS A 109 -27.39 26.90 0.59
C LYS A 109 -26.85 25.47 0.63
N PHE A 110 -25.71 25.25 -0.02
CA PHE A 110 -24.90 24.06 0.21
C PHE A 110 -24.44 24.07 1.67
N LYS A 111 -25.04 23.24 2.53
CA LYS A 111 -24.45 22.90 3.83
C LYS A 111 -23.04 22.37 3.55
N HIS A 112 -22.02 23.07 4.05
CA HIS A 112 -20.60 22.73 3.89
C HIS A 112 -20.40 21.21 4.02
N THR A 113 -20.18 20.55 2.88
CA THR A 113 -20.07 19.10 2.79
C THR A 113 -18.67 18.79 2.31
N ASP A 114 -17.91 18.08 3.15
CA ASP A 114 -16.49 17.78 2.99
C ASP A 114 -16.14 17.25 1.59
N TYR A 115 -15.10 17.84 1.00
CA TYR A 115 -14.68 17.64 -0.37
C TYR A 115 -13.58 16.58 -0.38
N THR A 116 -13.89 15.32 -0.71
CA THR A 116 -12.96 14.20 -0.50
C THR A 116 -11.58 14.41 -1.15
N LEU A 117 -11.51 14.89 -2.40
CA LEU A 117 -10.23 15.11 -3.10
C LEU A 117 -9.47 16.33 -2.59
N VAL A 118 -10.17 17.44 -2.31
CA VAL A 118 -9.54 18.66 -1.76
C VAL A 118 -9.02 18.41 -0.34
N MET A 119 -9.78 17.69 0.50
CA MET A 119 -9.36 17.31 1.85
C MET A 119 -8.13 16.38 1.81
N LYS A 120 -8.10 15.42 0.88
CA LYS A 120 -6.91 14.59 0.63
C LYS A 120 -5.72 15.45 0.19
N LEU A 121 -5.94 16.42 -0.69
CA LEU A 121 -4.89 17.33 -1.18
C LEU A 121 -4.32 18.18 -0.05
N GLN A 122 -5.17 18.79 0.78
CA GLN A 122 -4.79 19.56 1.95
C GLN A 122 -4.04 18.70 2.98
N ARG A 123 -4.51 17.48 3.21
CA ARG A 123 -3.82 16.51 4.07
C ARG A 123 -2.43 16.17 3.52
N ALA A 124 -2.30 15.96 2.21
CA ALA A 124 -1.02 15.67 1.58
C ALA A 124 -0.04 16.85 1.72
N LYS A 125 -0.50 18.09 1.47
CA LYS A 125 0.29 19.31 1.73
C LYS A 125 0.77 19.42 3.16
N LYS A 126 -0.13 19.22 4.13
CA LYS A 126 0.23 19.26 5.55
C LYS A 126 1.26 18.20 5.92
N ILE A 127 1.18 17.01 5.33
CA ILE A 127 2.17 15.94 5.55
C ILE A 127 3.52 16.34 4.95
N GLU A 128 3.55 16.93 3.76
CA GLU A 128 4.76 17.46 3.14
C GLU A 128 5.42 18.51 4.05
N GLU A 129 4.67 19.56 4.43
CA GLU A 129 5.16 20.66 5.26
C GLU A 129 5.72 20.18 6.60
N ASN A 130 4.96 19.35 7.33
CA ASN A 130 5.40 18.81 8.61
C ASN A 130 6.65 17.91 8.48
N SER A 131 6.74 17.15 7.38
CA SER A 131 7.87 16.26 7.14
C SER A 131 9.11 17.05 6.71
N ASP A 132 8.96 18.14 5.96
CA ASP A 132 10.04 19.03 5.58
C ASP A 132 10.64 19.75 6.81
N VAL A 133 9.79 20.19 7.75
CA VAL A 133 10.24 20.73 9.05
C VAL A 133 11.04 19.68 9.82
N ALA A 134 10.50 18.46 9.96
CA ALA A 134 11.21 17.38 10.65
C ALA A 134 12.55 17.04 9.97
N LEU A 135 12.60 17.04 8.63
CA LEU A 135 13.83 16.80 7.88
C LEU A 135 14.88 17.88 8.18
N LYS A 136 14.48 19.16 8.20
CA LYS A 136 15.37 20.29 8.54
C LYS A 136 15.91 20.19 9.96
N GLU A 137 15.07 19.79 10.92
CA GLU A 137 15.49 19.54 12.31
C GLU A 137 16.51 18.39 12.41
N ILE A 138 16.29 17.28 11.69
CA ILE A 138 17.24 16.18 11.67
C ILE A 138 18.57 16.64 11.04
N LEU A 139 18.52 17.37 9.92
CA LEU A 139 19.72 17.84 9.23
C LEU A 139 20.52 18.85 10.06
N SER A 140 19.88 19.67 10.90
CA SER A 140 20.60 20.60 11.78
C SER A 140 21.38 19.89 12.88
N THR A 141 20.98 18.67 13.28
CA THR A 141 21.76 17.86 14.22
C THR A 141 23.05 17.29 13.62
N VAL A 142 23.18 17.28 12.29
CA VAL A 142 24.31 16.72 11.54
C VAL A 142 25.16 17.83 10.90
N HIS A 143 25.10 19.04 11.48
CA HIS A 143 25.38 20.36 10.89
C HIS A 143 26.70 20.58 10.13
N ASP A 144 27.67 19.66 10.18
CA ASP A 144 29.02 19.89 9.62
C ASP A 144 29.15 19.62 8.12
N LYS A 145 28.14 19.05 7.45
CA LYS A 145 28.19 18.76 5.99
C LYS A 145 26.82 18.98 5.37
N VAL A 146 26.71 19.91 4.41
CA VAL A 146 25.48 20.09 3.63
C VAL A 146 25.12 18.77 2.94
N ILE A 147 24.07 18.10 3.40
CA ILE A 147 23.57 16.86 2.79
C ILE A 147 22.60 17.24 1.68
N GLY A 148 23.07 17.20 0.44
CA GLY A 148 22.23 17.41 -0.73
C GLY A 148 21.24 16.26 -0.98
N ASN A 149 20.16 16.54 -1.70
CA ASN A 149 19.15 15.54 -2.09
C ASN A 149 19.77 14.35 -2.83
N ASP A 150 20.79 14.58 -3.67
CA ASP A 150 21.47 13.52 -4.43
C ASP A 150 22.14 12.48 -3.53
N LYS A 151 22.71 12.93 -2.40
CA LYS A 151 23.34 12.04 -1.43
C LYS A 151 22.30 11.16 -0.72
N ILE A 152 21.11 11.70 -0.44
CA ILE A 152 20.01 10.94 0.16
C ILE A 152 19.51 9.88 -0.84
N ILE A 153 19.38 10.24 -2.12
CA ILE A 153 18.99 9.31 -3.18
C ILE A 153 20.02 8.17 -3.29
N GLN A 154 21.30 8.50 -3.24
CA GLN A 154 22.37 7.49 -3.24
C GLN A 154 22.21 6.52 -2.06
N TRP A 155 21.96 7.02 -0.84
CA TRP A 155 21.74 6.14 0.33
C TRP A 155 20.53 5.23 0.18
N ILE A 156 19.45 5.71 -0.45
CA ILE A 156 18.26 4.89 -0.73
C ILE A 156 18.62 3.70 -1.64
N GLU A 157 19.37 3.97 -2.71
CA GLU A 157 19.74 2.93 -3.68
C GLU A 157 20.80 1.97 -3.12
N GLU A 158 21.73 2.46 -2.30
CA GLU A 158 22.67 1.63 -1.53
C GLU A 158 21.93 0.70 -0.55
N GLU A 159 20.95 1.22 0.20
CA GLU A 159 20.14 0.42 1.14
C GLU A 159 19.37 -0.70 0.41
N LYS A 160 18.73 -0.38 -0.72
CA LYS A 160 18.03 -1.37 -1.55
C LYS A 160 18.98 -2.44 -2.10
N SER A 161 20.13 -2.02 -2.62
CA SER A 161 21.13 -2.92 -3.22
C SER A 161 21.72 -3.88 -2.19
N SER A 162 22.04 -3.38 -1.00
CA SER A 162 22.51 -4.19 0.14
C SER A 162 21.49 -5.27 0.54
N VAL A 163 20.21 -4.89 0.63
CA VAL A 163 19.13 -5.82 0.96
C VAL A 163 18.96 -6.91 -0.11
N LEU A 164 18.95 -6.51 -1.39
CA LEU A 164 18.83 -7.44 -2.53
C LEU A 164 19.98 -8.46 -2.57
N HIS A 165 21.22 -7.98 -2.43
CA HIS A 165 22.40 -8.85 -2.38
C HIS A 165 22.32 -9.87 -1.24
N THR A 166 21.87 -9.40 -0.06
CA THR A 166 21.69 -10.28 1.10
C THR A 166 20.61 -11.33 0.87
N GLN A 167 19.48 -10.97 0.25
CA GLN A 167 18.40 -11.92 -0.05
C GLN A 167 18.83 -12.98 -1.06
N ASN A 168 19.51 -12.58 -2.13
CA ASN A 168 20.01 -13.51 -3.16
C ASN A 168 21.02 -14.51 -2.57
N ASN A 169 21.92 -14.05 -1.70
CA ASN A 169 22.85 -14.92 -1.00
C ASN A 169 22.14 -15.86 -0.02
N ASP A 170 21.18 -15.36 0.76
CA ASP A 170 20.39 -16.19 1.68
C ASP A 170 19.59 -17.28 0.93
N GLU A 171 19.05 -16.96 -0.26
CA GLU A 171 18.34 -17.92 -1.13
C GLU A 171 19.29 -18.94 -1.75
N ALA A 172 20.44 -18.52 -2.28
CA ALA A 172 21.46 -19.41 -2.81
C ALA A 172 22.00 -20.37 -1.71
N ILE A 173 22.22 -19.87 -0.50
CA ILE A 173 22.65 -20.68 0.65
C ILE A 173 21.56 -21.68 1.07
N LYS A 174 20.29 -21.28 1.06
CA LYS A 174 19.18 -22.19 1.36
C LYS A 174 19.07 -23.31 0.32
N LEU A 175 19.11 -22.96 -0.96
CA LEU A 175 19.06 -23.92 -2.07
C LEU A 175 20.19 -24.95 -1.94
N ASN A 176 21.41 -24.47 -1.65
CA ASN A 176 22.59 -25.32 -1.45
C ASN A 176 22.52 -26.21 -0.19
N LYS A 177 21.78 -25.81 0.86
CA LYS A 177 21.66 -26.58 2.11
C LYS A 177 20.55 -27.64 2.07
N THR A 178 19.52 -27.44 1.26
CA THR A 178 18.40 -28.38 1.13
C THR A 178 18.57 -29.38 -0.01
N ASP A 179 19.56 -29.17 -0.89
CA ASP A 179 19.84 -30.07 -1.99
C ASP A 179 20.61 -31.31 -1.50
N GLU A 180 19.92 -32.45 -1.51
CA GLU A 180 20.46 -33.77 -1.13
C GLU A 180 21.68 -34.14 -1.98
N TYR A 181 21.72 -33.72 -3.25
CA TYR A 181 22.86 -33.92 -4.12
C TYR A 181 24.08 -33.13 -3.61
N VAL A 182 23.91 -31.86 -3.22
CA VAL A 182 25.01 -31.03 -2.69
C VAL A 182 25.57 -31.59 -1.40
N LEU A 183 24.71 -32.07 -0.48
CA LEU A 183 25.15 -32.72 0.76
C LEU A 183 25.93 -34.03 0.48
N SER A 184 25.47 -34.82 -0.49
CA SER A 184 26.18 -36.03 -0.92
C SER A 184 27.53 -35.72 -1.59
N LEU A 185 27.61 -34.64 -2.37
CA LEU A 185 28.81 -34.16 -3.04
C LEU A 185 29.83 -33.65 -2.02
N GLN A 186 29.40 -32.90 -1.01
CA GLN A 186 30.26 -32.46 0.10
C GLN A 186 30.84 -33.66 0.87
N ARG A 187 30.05 -34.70 1.11
CA ARG A 187 30.54 -35.95 1.73
C ARG A 187 31.56 -36.66 0.84
N TYR A 188 31.31 -36.72 -0.47
CA TYR A 188 32.24 -37.28 -1.45
C TYR A 188 33.56 -36.52 -1.50
N TYR A 189 33.53 -35.19 -1.60
CA TYR A 189 34.73 -34.35 -1.59
C TYR A 189 35.49 -34.44 -0.26
N ARG A 190 34.80 -34.53 0.89
CA ARG A 190 35.45 -34.75 2.19
C ARG A 190 36.21 -36.08 2.21
N ILE A 191 35.61 -37.15 1.71
CA ILE A 191 36.26 -38.47 1.60
C ILE A 191 37.46 -38.39 0.63
N GLY A 192 37.32 -37.67 -0.49
CA GLY A 192 38.41 -37.45 -1.45
C GLY A 192 39.57 -36.65 -0.85
N LEU A 193 39.27 -35.58 -0.11
CA LEU A 193 40.24 -34.78 0.63
C LEU A 193 40.94 -35.60 1.70
N GLU A 194 40.22 -36.42 2.48
CA GLU A 194 40.80 -37.32 3.48
C GLU A 194 41.77 -38.33 2.85
N LYS A 195 41.43 -38.89 1.68
CA LYS A 195 42.33 -39.79 0.94
C LYS A 195 43.56 -39.07 0.41
N THR A 196 43.40 -37.87 -0.13
CA THR A 196 44.50 -37.05 -0.67
C THR A 196 45.43 -36.59 0.44
N LEU A 197 44.88 -36.15 1.57
CA LEU A 197 45.61 -35.83 2.81
C LEU A 197 46.37 -37.06 3.31
N SER A 198 45.73 -38.23 3.39
CA SER A 198 46.40 -39.47 3.83
C SER A 198 47.55 -39.88 2.90
N ALA A 199 47.42 -39.65 1.59
CA ALA A 199 48.48 -39.91 0.62
C ALA A 199 49.64 -38.89 0.76
N PHE A 200 49.32 -37.62 0.98
CA PHE A 200 50.30 -36.57 1.23
C PHE A 200 51.06 -36.78 2.56
N GLU A 201 50.35 -37.17 3.62
CA GLU A 201 50.89 -37.55 4.92
C GLU A 201 51.90 -38.71 4.80
N LYS A 202 51.52 -39.78 4.06
CA LYS A 202 52.42 -40.91 3.76
C LYS A 202 53.64 -40.49 2.95
N LYS A 203 53.47 -39.61 1.95
CA LYS A 203 54.55 -39.15 1.06
C LYS A 203 55.57 -38.28 1.80
N ASN A 204 55.10 -37.37 2.66
CA ASN A 204 55.96 -36.44 3.38
C ASN A 204 56.36 -36.93 4.79
N LYS A 205 55.96 -38.15 5.18
CA LYS A 205 56.16 -38.72 6.52
C LYS A 205 55.67 -37.80 7.65
N THR A 206 54.61 -37.05 7.40
CA THR A 206 53.99 -36.16 8.38
C THR A 206 52.74 -36.82 8.96
N SER A 207 52.60 -36.81 10.28
CA SER A 207 51.41 -37.29 10.97
C SER A 207 50.35 -36.21 11.05
N ARG A 208 49.08 -36.60 11.15
CA ARG A 208 47.98 -35.67 11.41
C ARG A 208 48.23 -34.96 12.74
N LEU A 209 48.23 -33.62 12.72
CA LEU A 209 48.39 -32.82 13.93
C LEU A 209 47.29 -33.20 14.92
N HIS A 210 47.70 -33.58 16.12
CA HIS A 210 46.79 -34.00 17.19
C HIS A 210 46.35 -32.76 17.99
N GLN A 211 45.25 -32.85 18.74
CA GLN A 211 44.77 -31.73 19.58
C GLN A 211 45.81 -31.24 20.62
N THR A 212 46.87 -32.02 20.82
CA THR A 212 48.02 -31.72 21.69
C THR A 212 49.13 -30.91 21.01
N ASP A 213 49.09 -30.71 19.68
CA ASP A 213 50.10 -29.92 18.95
C ASP A 213 49.85 -28.41 19.06
N GLU A 214 50.91 -27.63 19.33
CA GLU A 214 50.81 -26.17 19.43
C GLU A 214 50.34 -25.52 18.12
N ASN A 215 50.81 -26.02 16.97
CA ASN A 215 50.42 -25.49 15.66
C ASN A 215 48.94 -25.79 15.33
N TYR A 216 48.44 -26.97 15.71
CA TYR A 216 47.01 -27.29 15.59
C TYR A 216 46.16 -26.34 16.41
N ASN A 217 46.57 -26.05 17.64
CA ASN A 217 45.86 -25.14 18.52
C ASN A 217 45.89 -23.69 18.01
N LYS A 218 46.98 -23.26 17.36
CA LYS A 218 47.06 -21.96 16.66
C LYS A 218 46.10 -21.88 15.48
N ASP A 219 46.08 -22.90 14.60
CA ASP A 219 45.18 -22.91 13.45
C ASP A 219 43.71 -23.04 13.85
N LEU A 220 43.41 -23.86 14.87
CA LEU A 220 42.07 -24.00 15.43
C LEU A 220 41.56 -22.67 16.00
N LYS A 221 42.43 -21.86 16.62
CA LYS A 221 42.10 -20.50 17.08
C LYS A 221 41.71 -19.60 15.92
N ILE A 222 42.47 -19.60 14.81
CA ILE A 222 42.16 -18.80 13.61
C ILE A 222 40.80 -19.20 13.02
N VAL A 223 40.51 -20.51 12.95
CA VAL A 223 39.22 -21.01 12.43
C VAL A 223 38.06 -20.59 13.34
N LYS A 224 38.22 -20.73 14.67
CA LYS A 224 37.22 -20.28 15.66
C LYS A 224 36.97 -18.79 15.59
N GLU A 225 38.02 -17.99 15.42
CA GLU A 225 37.93 -16.54 15.26
C GLU A 225 37.12 -16.18 14.00
N LYS A 226 37.41 -16.80 12.86
CA LYS A 226 36.63 -16.61 11.62
C LYS A 226 35.16 -16.99 11.80
N GLN A 227 34.88 -18.09 12.50
CA GLN A 227 33.50 -18.51 12.80
C GLN A 227 32.79 -17.52 13.72
N LYS A 228 33.46 -17.00 14.76
CA LYS A 228 32.93 -15.96 15.65
C LYS A 228 32.62 -14.68 14.89
N LYS A 229 33.52 -14.20 14.01
CA LYS A 229 33.28 -13.03 13.14
C LYS A 229 32.03 -13.22 12.26
N LEU A 230 31.86 -14.39 11.63
CA LEU A 230 30.67 -14.71 10.84
C LEU A 230 29.36 -14.69 11.67
N GLN A 231 29.41 -15.21 12.90
CA GLN A 231 28.26 -15.15 13.81
C GLN A 231 27.94 -13.70 14.20
N LEU A 232 28.95 -12.89 14.48
CA LEU A 232 28.75 -11.47 14.79
C LEU A 232 28.12 -10.74 13.60
N VAL A 233 28.50 -11.01 12.34
CA VAL A 233 27.88 -10.39 11.15
C VAL A 233 26.38 -10.72 11.09
N THR A 234 26.04 -11.99 11.31
CA THR A 234 24.64 -12.43 11.37
C THR A 234 23.87 -11.76 12.53
N LEU A 235 24.54 -11.61 13.67
CA LEU A 235 24.01 -10.96 14.86
C LEU A 235 23.74 -9.47 14.63
N LYS A 236 24.69 -8.73 14.04
CA LYS A 236 24.56 -7.30 13.68
C LYS A 236 23.36 -7.07 12.78
N LYS A 237 23.11 -7.96 11.80
CA LYS A 237 21.90 -7.94 10.97
C LYS A 237 20.63 -8.02 11.83
N HIS A 238 20.51 -9.04 12.69
CA HIS A 238 19.33 -9.19 13.54
C HIS A 238 19.13 -8.05 14.55
N VAL A 239 20.21 -7.48 15.07
CA VAL A 239 20.16 -6.34 15.99
C VAL A 239 19.71 -5.07 15.27
N SER A 240 20.23 -4.82 14.06
CA SER A 240 19.78 -3.72 13.20
C SER A 240 18.29 -3.85 12.85
N GLU A 241 17.84 -5.07 12.51
CA GLU A 241 16.43 -5.38 12.27
C GLU A 241 15.57 -5.08 13.52
N ARG A 242 16.02 -5.49 14.71
CA ARG A 242 15.34 -5.23 15.97
C ARG A 242 15.21 -3.73 16.25
N HIS A 243 16.29 -2.98 16.05
CA HIS A 243 16.34 -1.53 16.28
C HIS A 243 15.31 -0.81 15.39
N TYR A 244 15.26 -1.16 14.10
CA TYR A 244 14.27 -0.62 13.17
C TYR A 244 12.83 -0.91 13.62
N LEU A 245 12.52 -2.14 14.03
CA LEU A 245 11.18 -2.51 14.50
C LEU A 245 10.77 -1.73 15.76
N LEU A 246 11.67 -1.53 16.72
CA LEU A 246 11.40 -0.75 17.93
C LEU A 246 11.07 0.71 17.59
N ARG A 247 11.82 1.30 16.66
CA ARG A 247 11.58 2.66 16.19
C ARG A 247 10.23 2.79 15.50
N LEU A 248 9.87 1.83 14.65
CA LEU A 248 8.57 1.80 13.99
C LEU A 248 7.42 1.60 15.00
N LEU A 249 7.63 0.76 16.02
CA LEU A 249 6.65 0.52 17.08
C LEU A 249 6.26 1.80 17.84
N ARG A 250 7.21 2.72 18.06
CA ARG A 250 6.96 4.00 18.74
C ARG A 250 5.96 4.90 18.00
N LYS A 251 5.77 4.70 16.69
CA LYS A 251 4.83 5.48 15.87
C LYS A 251 3.37 5.03 16.02
N TYR A 252 3.12 3.88 16.65
CA TYR A 252 1.80 3.26 16.74
C TYR A 252 1.36 3.04 18.18
N SER A 253 0.10 3.34 18.49
CA SER A 253 -0.45 3.16 19.83
C SER A 253 -0.65 1.68 20.17
N LYS A 254 -0.46 1.33 21.45
CA LYS A 254 -0.73 -0.02 21.99
C LYS A 254 -2.20 -0.39 21.74
N GLY A 255 -2.44 -1.38 20.88
CA GLY A 255 -3.79 -1.86 20.52
C GLY A 255 -4.09 -1.83 19.02
N GLN A 256 -3.37 -1.02 18.24
CA GLN A 256 -3.52 -1.03 16.79
C GLN A 256 -3.04 -2.36 16.19
N ALA A 257 -3.71 -2.85 15.13
CA ALA A 257 -3.34 -4.10 14.47
C ALA A 257 -1.88 -4.09 13.98
N VAL A 258 -1.40 -2.95 13.48
CA VAL A 258 0.00 -2.75 13.08
C VAL A 258 0.96 -2.94 14.26
N PHE A 259 0.65 -2.34 15.42
CA PHE A 259 1.44 -2.51 16.64
C PHE A 259 1.54 -3.99 17.06
N ILE A 260 0.43 -4.73 16.98
CA ILE A 260 0.38 -6.17 17.32
C ILE A 260 1.26 -6.98 16.35
N LYS A 261 1.17 -6.73 15.04
CA LYS A 261 2.00 -7.40 14.02
C LYS A 261 3.49 -7.12 14.26
N LEU A 262 3.86 -5.85 14.42
CA LEU A 262 5.25 -5.45 14.70
C LEU A 262 5.79 -6.04 16.00
N SER A 263 4.97 -6.09 17.06
CA SER A 263 5.33 -6.73 18.33
C SER A 263 5.61 -8.23 18.18
N LYS A 264 4.84 -8.94 17.33
CA LYS A 264 5.11 -10.35 17.03
C LYS A 264 6.43 -10.52 16.28
N GLN A 265 6.71 -9.69 15.28
CA GLN A 265 7.98 -9.71 14.57
C GLN A 265 9.17 -9.44 15.51
N LEU A 266 9.03 -8.45 16.39
CA LEU A 266 10.04 -8.11 17.39
C LEU A 266 10.38 -9.30 18.30
N LYS A 267 9.35 -10.06 18.75
CA LYS A 267 9.54 -11.30 19.50
C LYS A 267 10.30 -12.36 18.70
N CYS A 268 9.97 -12.53 17.43
CA CYS A 268 10.67 -13.48 16.54
C CYS A 268 12.13 -13.09 16.33
N ILE A 269 12.44 -11.82 16.10
CA ILE A 269 13.82 -11.33 15.96
C ILE A 269 14.59 -11.50 17.26
N SER A 270 14.01 -11.16 18.43
CA SER A 270 14.65 -11.42 19.73
C SER A 270 15.05 -12.90 19.88
N LYS A 271 14.18 -13.83 19.49
CA LYS A 271 14.52 -15.26 19.51
C LYS A 271 15.70 -15.60 18.59
N LYS A 272 15.81 -14.98 17.41
CA LYS A 272 16.95 -15.16 16.50
C LYS A 272 18.25 -14.60 17.09
N ILE A 273 18.18 -13.45 17.75
CA ILE A 273 19.34 -12.87 18.46
C ILE A 273 19.81 -13.83 19.56
N HIS A 274 18.91 -14.33 20.41
CA HIS A 274 19.28 -15.30 21.46
C HIS A 274 19.90 -16.58 20.88
N LYS A 275 19.37 -17.09 19.76
CA LYS A 275 19.97 -18.26 19.07
C LYS A 275 21.37 -17.95 18.53
N SER A 276 21.58 -16.77 17.98
CA SER A 276 22.89 -16.34 17.43
C SER A 276 23.92 -16.12 18.54
N ILE A 277 23.49 -15.58 19.69
CA ILE A 277 24.31 -15.49 20.91
C ILE A 277 24.71 -16.89 21.40
N ALA A 278 23.76 -17.82 21.47
CA ALA A 278 24.07 -19.21 21.85
C ALA A 278 25.07 -19.86 20.88
N ALA A 279 24.89 -19.66 19.57
CA ALA A 279 25.82 -20.15 18.56
C ALA A 279 27.22 -19.53 18.68
N TYR A 280 27.33 -18.25 19.01
CA TYR A 280 28.61 -17.58 19.27
C TYR A 280 29.31 -18.16 20.51
N ASN A 281 28.58 -18.28 21.62
CA ASN A 281 29.12 -18.77 22.89
C ASN A 281 29.55 -20.26 22.82
N LEU A 282 28.95 -21.04 21.92
CA LEU A 282 29.34 -22.45 21.68
C LEU A 282 30.71 -22.62 20.99
N ILE A 283 31.26 -21.58 20.34
CA ILE A 283 32.53 -21.68 19.59
C ILE A 283 33.76 -21.75 20.55
N GLY A 284 33.61 -21.27 21.79
CA GLY A 284 34.66 -21.28 22.82
C GLY A 284 35.77 -20.25 22.57
N ASP A 285 36.95 -20.46 23.17
CA ASP A 285 38.05 -19.48 23.16
C ASP A 285 38.61 -19.14 21.77
N SER A 286 38.84 -17.84 21.55
CA SER A 286 39.53 -17.24 20.41
C SER A 286 40.54 -16.21 20.92
N SER A 287 41.80 -16.32 20.55
CA SER A 287 42.83 -15.35 20.95
C SER A 287 42.99 -14.26 19.89
N ASP A 288 42.22 -13.18 20.03
CA ASP A 288 42.63 -11.78 19.91
C ASP A 288 41.38 -10.88 19.93
N GLY A 289 41.30 -9.94 20.88
CA GLY A 289 40.32 -8.83 20.92
C GLY A 289 38.81 -9.14 21.01
N LEU A 290 38.36 -10.38 20.78
CA LEU A 290 36.95 -10.77 20.76
C LEU A 290 36.47 -11.32 22.13
N PRO A 291 35.27 -10.94 22.62
CA PRO A 291 34.75 -11.44 23.89
C PRO A 291 34.60 -12.98 23.89
N GLU A 292 34.95 -13.59 25.02
CA GLU A 292 34.80 -15.04 25.24
C GLU A 292 33.33 -15.47 25.15
N ALA A 293 32.46 -14.72 25.82
CA ALA A 293 31.01 -14.84 25.76
C ALA A 293 30.35 -13.47 25.55
N ILE A 294 29.24 -13.46 24.85
CA ILE A 294 28.40 -12.27 24.64
C ILE A 294 27.02 -12.48 25.28
N ASN A 295 26.42 -11.39 25.74
CA ASN A 295 25.09 -11.40 26.36
C ASN A 295 24.13 -10.48 25.58
N PHE A 296 22.83 -10.60 25.85
CA PHE A 296 21.84 -9.82 25.12
C PHE A 296 21.99 -8.30 25.36
N ASP A 297 22.35 -7.89 26.58
CA ASP A 297 22.41 -6.47 26.93
C ASP A 297 23.58 -5.71 26.31
N THR A 298 24.69 -6.40 26.04
CA THR A 298 25.85 -5.85 25.33
C THR A 298 25.66 -5.83 23.82
N VAL A 299 24.88 -6.78 23.30
CA VAL A 299 24.66 -7.01 21.87
C VAL A 299 23.49 -6.21 21.31
N LYS A 300 22.51 -5.83 22.13
CA LYS A 300 21.27 -5.16 21.69
C LYS A 300 21.48 -3.77 21.11
N ASP A 301 22.63 -3.13 21.39
CA ASP A 301 23.00 -1.86 20.82
C ASP A 301 23.68 -2.05 19.47
N VAL A 302 23.22 -1.35 18.44
CA VAL A 302 23.76 -1.43 17.07
C VAL A 302 25.18 -0.86 17.01
N GLU A 303 25.50 0.08 17.90
CA GLU A 303 26.79 0.79 17.95
C GLU A 303 27.75 0.21 19.00
N SER A 304 27.45 -0.97 19.54
CA SER A 304 28.30 -1.65 20.52
C SER A 304 29.70 -1.96 19.96
N ASP A 305 30.73 -1.77 20.79
CA ASP A 305 32.14 -2.01 20.42
C ASP A 305 32.44 -3.44 19.97
N ILE A 306 31.56 -4.39 20.32
CA ILE A 306 31.63 -5.79 19.88
C ILE A 306 31.62 -5.90 18.34
N TYR A 307 31.01 -4.93 17.66
CA TYR A 307 30.96 -4.87 16.20
C TYR A 307 32.13 -4.12 15.56
N ASN A 308 33.04 -3.51 16.35
CA ASN A 308 34.22 -2.79 15.84
C ASN A 308 35.21 -3.72 15.13
N CYS A 309 35.21 -5.02 15.46
CA CYS A 309 35.98 -6.03 14.73
C CYS A 309 35.52 -6.26 13.27
N MET A 310 34.44 -5.59 12.84
CA MET A 310 33.93 -5.60 11.46
C MET A 310 34.36 -4.38 10.64
N VAL A 311 35.11 -3.45 11.26
CA VAL A 311 35.50 -2.15 10.66
C VAL A 311 36.44 -2.34 9.46
N ASP A 312 37.04 -3.52 9.27
CA ASP A 312 37.83 -3.84 8.07
C ASP A 312 37.00 -3.86 6.75
N LEU A 313 35.66 -3.80 6.81
CA LEU A 313 34.77 -3.82 5.64
C LEU A 313 33.76 -2.66 5.55
N GLU A 314 33.65 -1.82 6.57
CA GLU A 314 32.75 -0.66 6.56
C GLU A 314 33.60 0.61 6.55
N VAL A 315 33.52 1.39 5.46
CA VAL A 315 33.92 2.80 5.48
C VAL A 315 33.15 3.43 6.64
N VAL A 316 33.85 3.82 7.71
CA VAL A 316 33.27 4.53 8.86
C VAL A 316 32.57 5.75 8.29
N SER A 317 31.26 5.64 8.11
CA SER A 317 30.50 6.75 7.60
C SER A 317 30.33 7.73 8.73
N GLU A 318 30.74 8.97 8.53
CA GLU A 318 30.73 10.05 9.52
C GLU A 318 29.34 10.32 10.12
N ILE A 319 28.28 9.78 9.52
CA ILE A 319 26.89 9.90 9.98
C ILE A 319 26.39 8.51 10.39
N PRO A 320 25.89 8.34 11.63
CA PRO A 320 25.25 7.11 12.08
C PRO A 320 24.18 6.59 11.12
N ASN A 321 24.17 5.27 10.88
CA ASN A 321 23.21 4.64 9.97
C ASN A 321 21.75 4.81 10.44
N THR A 322 21.53 4.95 11.74
CA THR A 322 20.22 5.25 12.34
C THR A 322 19.66 6.59 11.87
N ILE A 323 20.51 7.61 11.79
CA ILE A 323 20.17 8.95 11.29
C ILE A 323 19.98 8.93 9.77
N LYS A 324 20.80 8.18 9.03
CA LYS A 324 20.58 8.00 7.58
C LYS A 324 19.21 7.39 7.29
N GLN A 325 18.83 6.34 8.02
CA GLN A 325 17.52 5.69 7.86
C GLN A 325 16.36 6.63 8.20
N GLU A 326 16.53 7.50 9.18
CA GLU A 326 15.58 8.54 9.54
C GLU A 326 15.38 9.54 8.41
N ILE A 327 16.48 10.10 7.89
CA ILE A 327 16.49 11.02 6.75
C ILE A 327 15.81 10.37 5.55
N ILE A 328 16.16 9.12 5.22
CA ILE A 328 15.55 8.37 4.12
C ILE A 328 14.04 8.23 4.31
N GLN A 329 13.57 7.83 5.50
CA GLN A 329 12.15 7.65 5.76
C GLN A 329 11.36 8.95 5.57
N VAL A 330 11.86 10.06 6.12
CA VAL A 330 11.21 11.37 6.03
C VAL A 330 11.24 11.86 4.58
N LYS A 331 12.37 11.73 3.88
CA LYS A 331 12.49 12.11 2.47
C LYS A 331 11.51 11.33 1.58
N CYS A 332 11.44 10.02 1.75
CA CYS A 332 10.50 9.20 1.00
C CYS A 332 9.03 9.58 1.29
N LEU A 333 8.71 9.98 2.54
CA LEU A 333 7.37 10.45 2.87
C LEU A 333 7.02 11.78 2.20
N ILE A 334 7.97 12.72 2.15
CA ILE A 334 7.85 13.99 1.41
C ILE A 334 7.58 13.69 -0.07
N ASP A 335 8.41 12.84 -0.69
CA ASP A 335 8.26 12.47 -2.10
C ASP A 335 6.88 11.87 -2.40
N ARG A 336 6.39 10.99 -1.50
CA ARG A 336 5.06 10.40 -1.61
C ARG A 336 3.92 11.41 -1.41
N ALA A 337 4.12 12.42 -0.57
CA ALA A 337 3.14 13.49 -0.38
C ALA A 337 3.04 14.41 -1.59
N ILE A 338 4.17 14.80 -2.18
CA ILE A 338 4.22 15.59 -3.43
C ILE A 338 3.59 14.81 -4.59
N GLU A 339 3.88 13.51 -4.66
CA GLU A 339 3.31 12.63 -5.67
C GLU A 339 1.79 12.50 -5.52
N GLU A 340 1.29 12.30 -4.30
CA GLU A 340 -0.17 12.29 -4.02
C GLU A 340 -0.82 13.59 -4.45
N GLN A 341 -0.21 14.76 -4.19
CA GLN A 341 -0.76 16.03 -4.66
C GLN A 341 -0.85 16.11 -6.18
N THR A 342 0.14 15.56 -6.88
CA THR A 342 0.15 15.52 -8.34
C THR A 342 -0.95 14.60 -8.87
N LEU A 343 -1.07 13.40 -8.28
CA LEU A 343 -2.11 12.42 -8.62
C LEU A 343 -3.52 12.98 -8.35
N LEU A 344 -3.73 13.65 -7.21
CA LEU A 344 -5.03 14.25 -6.87
C LEU A 344 -5.40 15.38 -7.82
N LYS A 345 -4.45 16.24 -8.22
CA LYS A 345 -4.71 17.28 -9.23
C LYS A 345 -5.05 16.66 -10.59
N GLN A 346 -4.38 15.57 -10.96
CA GLN A 346 -4.72 14.83 -12.18
C GLN A 346 -6.11 14.20 -12.07
N GLU A 347 -6.45 13.60 -10.95
CA GLU A 347 -7.77 13.00 -10.69
C GLU A 347 -8.88 14.06 -10.75
N MET A 348 -8.65 15.25 -10.17
CA MET A 348 -9.55 16.40 -10.30
C MET A 348 -9.80 16.76 -11.77
N ARG A 349 -8.75 16.84 -12.60
CA ARG A 349 -8.90 17.08 -14.06
C ARG A 349 -9.66 15.96 -14.75
N SER A 350 -9.35 14.71 -14.44
CA SER A 350 -10.02 13.55 -15.04
C SER A 350 -11.51 13.50 -14.68
N VAL A 351 -11.87 13.79 -13.43
CA VAL A 351 -13.27 13.87 -13.00
C VAL A 351 -13.99 15.01 -13.71
N THR A 352 -13.40 16.21 -13.77
CA THR A 352 -13.98 17.35 -14.50
C THR A 352 -14.16 17.03 -15.99
N SER A 353 -13.15 16.44 -16.63
CA SER A 353 -13.22 16.03 -18.03
C SER A 353 -14.29 14.97 -18.28
N TRP A 354 -14.48 14.02 -17.36
CA TRP A 354 -15.53 13.01 -17.46
C TRP A 354 -16.91 13.65 -17.39
N TYR A 355 -17.17 14.50 -16.40
CA TYR A 355 -18.45 15.22 -16.29
C TYR A 355 -18.71 16.10 -17.52
N LYS A 356 -17.69 16.78 -18.04
CA LYS A 356 -17.80 17.59 -19.27
C LYS A 356 -18.18 16.71 -20.45
N HIS A 357 -17.52 15.56 -20.60
CA HIS A 357 -17.82 14.63 -21.67
C HIS A 357 -19.24 14.06 -21.58
N GLN A 358 -19.69 13.61 -20.40
CA GLN A 358 -21.05 13.09 -20.21
C GLN A 358 -22.11 14.16 -20.51
N TYR A 359 -21.92 15.38 -20.01
CA TYR A 359 -22.82 16.49 -20.31
C TYR A 359 -22.92 16.77 -21.82
N GLN A 360 -21.79 16.78 -22.54
CA GLN A 360 -21.79 16.98 -24.00
C GLN A 360 -22.49 15.84 -24.75
N LEU A 361 -22.32 14.59 -24.32
CA LEU A 361 -23.04 13.45 -24.91
C LEU A 361 -24.55 13.60 -24.76
N VAL A 362 -25.02 14.00 -23.58
CA VAL A 362 -26.45 14.27 -23.34
C VAL A 362 -26.95 15.41 -24.22
N LYS A 363 -26.19 16.52 -24.32
CA LYS A 363 -26.56 17.67 -25.16
C LYS A 363 -26.69 17.30 -26.65
N VAL A 364 -25.76 16.51 -27.17
CA VAL A 364 -25.82 16.00 -28.55
C VAL A 364 -27.06 15.12 -28.73
N LYS A 365 -27.34 14.23 -27.79
CA LYS A 365 -28.48 13.32 -27.85
C LYS A 365 -29.82 14.04 -27.78
N LEU A 366 -29.95 15.09 -26.96
CA LEU A 366 -31.15 15.92 -26.87
C LEU A 366 -31.47 16.67 -28.19
N GLY A 367 -30.50 16.81 -29.09
CA GLY A 367 -30.71 17.37 -30.44
C GLY A 367 -31.27 16.37 -31.46
N GLU A 368 -31.39 15.08 -31.12
CA GLU A 368 -31.95 14.04 -31.98
C GLU A 368 -33.49 13.93 -31.83
N HIS A 369 -34.14 13.21 -32.73
CA HIS A 369 -35.56 12.87 -32.57
C HIS A 369 -35.71 11.76 -31.50
N LEU A 370 -36.30 12.12 -30.36
CA LEU A 370 -36.47 11.25 -29.20
C LEU A 370 -37.95 11.12 -28.81
N THR A 371 -38.30 10.01 -28.17
CA THR A 371 -39.62 9.87 -27.52
C THR A 371 -39.72 10.77 -26.29
N ALA A 372 -40.93 11.01 -25.79
CA ALA A 372 -41.16 11.77 -24.57
C ALA A 372 -40.41 11.19 -23.36
N GLY A 373 -40.43 9.86 -23.19
CA GLY A 373 -39.73 9.19 -22.09
C GLY A 373 -38.22 9.33 -22.16
N GLU A 374 -37.63 9.13 -23.34
CA GLU A 374 -36.18 9.31 -23.57
C GLU A 374 -35.75 10.75 -23.35
N THR A 375 -36.56 11.71 -23.81
CA THR A 375 -36.31 13.15 -23.61
C THR A 375 -36.31 13.49 -22.12
N ALA A 376 -37.31 13.06 -21.36
CA ALA A 376 -37.40 13.31 -19.92
C ALA A 376 -36.22 12.69 -19.15
N PHE A 377 -35.83 11.46 -19.50
CA PHE A 377 -34.67 10.80 -18.91
C PHE A 377 -33.36 11.55 -19.20
N LEU A 378 -33.13 11.94 -20.45
CA LEU A 378 -31.92 12.66 -20.85
C LEU A 378 -31.85 14.06 -20.24
N ILE A 379 -32.98 14.76 -20.07
CA ILE A 379 -33.02 16.04 -19.35
C ILE A 379 -32.58 15.84 -17.89
N LYS A 380 -33.14 14.83 -17.20
CA LYS A 380 -32.77 14.50 -15.82
C LYS A 380 -31.27 14.22 -15.68
N GLU A 381 -30.72 13.39 -16.57
CA GLU A 381 -29.28 13.09 -16.59
C GLU A 381 -28.43 14.33 -16.93
N GLY A 382 -28.89 15.16 -17.88
CA GLY A 382 -28.23 16.41 -18.23
C GLY A 382 -28.14 17.38 -17.06
N MET A 383 -29.23 17.55 -16.31
CA MET A 383 -29.26 18.34 -15.07
C MET A 383 -28.28 17.80 -14.02
N TYR A 384 -28.21 16.49 -13.86
CA TYR A 384 -27.25 15.85 -12.95
C TYR A 384 -25.80 16.21 -13.31
N TYR A 385 -25.41 16.08 -14.58
CA TYR A 385 -24.05 16.41 -15.01
C TYR A 385 -23.76 17.91 -14.94
N GLU A 386 -24.73 18.76 -15.28
CA GLU A 386 -24.62 20.23 -15.21
C GLU A 386 -24.38 20.68 -13.75
N MET A 387 -25.20 20.21 -12.81
CA MET A 387 -25.02 20.47 -11.38
C MET A 387 -23.67 19.96 -10.86
N GLY A 388 -23.23 18.80 -11.36
CA GLY A 388 -21.90 18.25 -11.09
C GLY A 388 -20.79 19.20 -11.54
N LEU A 389 -20.85 19.69 -12.78
CA LEU A 389 -19.85 20.62 -13.33
C LEU A 389 -19.79 21.94 -12.57
N ILE A 390 -20.93 22.56 -12.24
CA ILE A 390 -20.99 23.79 -11.44
C ILE A 390 -20.30 23.59 -10.09
N ARG A 391 -20.58 22.45 -9.44
CA ARG A 391 -19.95 22.08 -8.18
C ARG A 391 -18.44 21.96 -8.37
N LEU A 392 -17.98 21.10 -9.28
CA LEU A 392 -16.57 20.85 -9.55
C LEU A 392 -15.80 22.14 -9.87
N ASN A 393 -16.41 23.06 -10.63
CA ASN A 393 -15.80 24.36 -10.91
C ASN A 393 -15.54 25.17 -9.63
N ARG A 394 -16.53 25.25 -8.74
CA ARG A 394 -16.35 25.90 -7.43
C ARG A 394 -15.31 25.19 -6.57
N GLN A 395 -15.20 23.87 -6.68
CA GLN A 395 -14.33 23.05 -5.82
C GLN A 395 -12.86 23.04 -6.29
N PHE A 396 -12.63 22.92 -7.60
CA PHE A 396 -11.34 22.57 -8.18
C PHE A 396 -10.65 23.72 -8.90
N SER A 397 -11.36 24.78 -9.29
CA SER A 397 -10.82 25.91 -10.07
C SER A 397 -9.55 26.50 -9.46
N GLU A 398 -9.50 26.66 -8.13
CA GLU A 398 -8.33 27.15 -7.39
C GLU A 398 -7.09 26.24 -7.51
N TYR A 399 -7.26 24.95 -7.82
CA TYR A 399 -6.20 23.94 -7.78
C TYR A 399 -5.72 23.47 -9.16
N ILE A 400 -6.62 23.38 -10.14
CA ILE A 400 -6.29 22.87 -11.48
C ILE A 400 -6.15 23.97 -12.54
N GLY A 401 -6.55 25.22 -12.24
CA GLY A 401 -6.34 26.39 -13.10
C GLY A 401 -7.15 26.41 -14.40
N GLU A 402 -7.99 25.39 -14.62
CA GLU A 402 -8.96 25.35 -15.71
C GLU A 402 -10.26 25.96 -15.20
N PRO A 403 -10.65 27.17 -15.64
CA PRO A 403 -12.04 27.57 -15.50
C PRO A 403 -12.85 26.54 -16.27
N VAL A 404 -13.77 25.83 -15.61
CA VAL A 404 -14.85 25.20 -16.35
C VAL A 404 -15.55 26.38 -17.00
N GLU A 405 -15.40 26.50 -18.31
CA GLU A 405 -15.84 27.63 -19.12
C GLU A 405 -17.10 28.24 -18.53
N SER A 406 -17.10 29.56 -18.34
CA SER A 406 -18.22 30.38 -17.89
C SER A 406 -19.44 30.35 -18.85
N GLN A 407 -19.50 29.32 -19.71
CA GLN A 407 -20.55 28.99 -20.66
C GLN A 407 -21.36 27.75 -20.22
N LEU A 408 -21.42 27.44 -18.92
CA LEU A 408 -22.55 26.68 -18.34
C LEU A 408 -23.86 27.50 -18.32
N THR A 409 -23.95 28.52 -19.16
CA THR A 409 -25.14 29.34 -19.44
C THR A 409 -26.01 28.76 -20.54
N ASP A 410 -25.57 27.69 -21.23
CA ASP A 410 -26.45 26.84 -22.07
C ASP A 410 -27.17 25.84 -21.16
N HIS A 411 -28.08 26.36 -20.35
CA HIS A 411 -28.75 25.58 -19.33
C HIS A 411 -29.67 24.55 -19.99
N ILE A 412 -29.37 23.24 -19.84
CA ILE A 412 -30.39 22.20 -20.01
C ILE A 412 -31.55 22.52 -19.05
N LEU A 413 -31.22 23.09 -17.88
CA LEU A 413 -32.13 23.68 -16.91
C LEU A 413 -33.04 24.81 -17.42
N ASN A 414 -32.59 25.72 -18.30
CA ASN A 414 -33.42 26.83 -18.80
C ASN A 414 -34.10 26.46 -20.13
N ASP A 415 -33.40 25.81 -21.05
CA ASP A 415 -33.95 25.45 -22.37
C ASP A 415 -35.07 24.40 -22.27
N ASN A 416 -35.07 23.59 -21.20
CA ASN A 416 -36.07 22.55 -21.00
C ASN A 416 -36.99 22.80 -19.78
N TYR A 417 -36.90 23.94 -19.10
CA TYR A 417 -37.86 24.27 -18.04
C TYR A 417 -39.29 24.34 -18.60
N ASP A 418 -39.47 25.12 -19.66
CA ASP A 418 -40.76 25.28 -20.33
C ASP A 418 -41.22 23.98 -21.00
N ARG A 419 -40.27 23.21 -21.56
CA ARG A 419 -40.54 21.92 -22.19
C ARG A 419 -40.95 20.85 -21.17
N MET A 420 -40.32 20.80 -20.00
CA MET A 420 -40.74 19.94 -18.88
C MET A 420 -42.10 20.37 -18.32
N GLN A 421 -42.34 21.66 -18.12
CA GLN A 421 -43.64 22.19 -17.70
C GLN A 421 -44.74 21.83 -18.70
N GLN A 422 -44.44 21.89 -20.00
CA GLN A 422 -45.36 21.51 -21.06
C GLN A 422 -45.61 19.99 -21.09
N MET A 423 -44.57 19.16 -20.96
CA MET A 423 -44.72 17.70 -20.91
C MET A 423 -45.47 17.23 -19.66
N LEU A 424 -45.24 17.86 -18.50
CA LEU A 424 -46.01 17.60 -17.26
C LEU A 424 -47.48 17.95 -17.43
N LYS A 425 -47.80 19.06 -18.13
CA LYS A 425 -49.17 19.43 -18.47
C LYS A 425 -49.80 18.43 -19.46
N GLU A 426 -49.07 18.01 -20.48
CA GLU A 426 -49.56 17.04 -21.48
C GLU A 426 -49.76 15.64 -20.89
N MET A 427 -48.96 15.24 -19.89
CA MET A 427 -49.15 14.00 -19.14
C MET A 427 -50.35 14.09 -18.18
N ALA A 428 -50.55 15.21 -17.49
CA ALA A 428 -51.70 15.44 -16.64
C ALA A 428 -53.03 15.41 -17.43
N VAL A 429 -53.04 15.96 -18.65
CA VAL A 429 -54.20 15.90 -19.55
C VAL A 429 -54.52 14.47 -20.00
N LYS A 430 -53.50 13.61 -20.16
CA LYS A 430 -53.72 12.20 -20.52
C LYS A 430 -54.23 11.35 -19.35
N GLU A 431 -53.87 11.68 -18.12
CA GLU A 431 -54.44 11.05 -16.93
C GLU A 431 -55.91 11.49 -16.71
N GLU A 432 -56.25 12.77 -16.94
CA GLU A 432 -57.66 13.22 -16.86
C GLU A 432 -58.56 12.53 -17.90
N ILE A 433 -58.09 12.32 -19.13
CA ILE A 433 -58.84 11.60 -20.17
C ILE A 433 -59.00 10.10 -19.84
N ALA A 434 -58.05 9.50 -19.11
CA ALA A 434 -58.13 8.09 -18.72
C ALA A 434 -59.06 7.84 -17.50
N VAL A 435 -59.39 8.88 -16.74
CA VAL A 435 -60.27 8.80 -15.55
C VAL A 435 -61.75 9.01 -15.93
N GLU A 436 -62.06 9.62 -17.07
CA GLU A 436 -63.46 9.79 -17.54
C GLU A 436 -64.08 8.52 -18.16
N ASP A 437 -63.30 7.48 -18.48
CA ASP A 437 -63.77 6.27 -19.17
C ASP A 437 -64.01 5.03 -18.26
N ILE A 438 -64.11 5.21 -16.94
CA ILE A 438 -64.49 4.12 -16.03
C ILE A 438 -65.93 4.35 -15.52
N GLU A 439 -66.90 3.81 -16.26
CA GLU A 439 -68.25 3.56 -15.73
C GLU A 439 -68.13 2.53 -14.60
N ILE A 440 -68.30 2.98 -13.36
CA ILE A 440 -68.42 2.13 -12.17
C ILE A 440 -69.87 1.69 -12.08
N ASP A 441 -70.15 0.43 -12.45
CA ASP A 441 -71.39 -0.24 -12.08
C ASP A 441 -71.38 -0.50 -10.57
N ASP A 442 -72.32 0.14 -9.89
CA ASP A 442 -72.47 0.21 -8.44
C ASP A 442 -73.49 -0.83 -8.00
N GLU A 443 -73.08 -2.08 -7.70
CA GLU A 443 -73.89 -3.02 -6.91
C GLU A 443 -73.01 -3.96 -6.08
N GLY A 444 -73.17 -3.92 -4.76
CA GLY A 444 -72.79 -5.03 -3.87
C GLY A 444 -72.28 -4.63 -2.49
N GLU A 445 -73.18 -4.19 -1.60
CA GLU A 445 -73.00 -4.37 -0.15
C GLU A 445 -72.67 -5.83 0.17
N ILE A 446 -71.69 -6.08 1.04
CA ILE A 446 -71.75 -7.11 2.10
C ILE A 446 -70.80 -6.69 3.22
N SER A 447 -71.31 -6.91 4.42
CA SER A 447 -70.84 -6.50 5.74
C SER A 447 -69.86 -7.49 6.40
N ASP A 448 -69.31 -7.02 7.52
CA ASP A 448 -68.89 -7.73 8.72
C ASP A 448 -67.50 -8.40 8.81
N GLU A 449 -66.74 -7.87 9.79
CA GLU A 449 -66.04 -8.58 10.89
C GLU A 449 -65.59 -10.03 10.66
N GLU A 450 -64.27 -10.28 10.75
CA GLU A 450 -63.63 -10.98 11.88
C GLU A 450 -62.14 -11.29 11.60
N ASP A 451 -61.37 -11.26 12.70
CA ASP A 451 -60.22 -12.12 13.01
C ASP A 451 -58.80 -11.86 12.45
N LEU A 452 -57.99 -11.29 13.36
CA LEU A 452 -56.88 -11.92 14.08
C LEU A 452 -55.61 -12.41 13.33
N GLU A 453 -54.50 -12.01 13.97
CA GLU A 453 -53.25 -12.74 14.17
C GLU A 453 -52.12 -12.65 13.13
N ASP A 454 -51.07 -11.96 13.59
CA ASP A 454 -49.64 -12.29 13.50
C ASP A 454 -49.00 -12.59 12.13
N LEU A 455 -48.11 -11.66 11.71
CA LEU A 455 -46.69 -11.92 11.44
C LEU A 455 -45.87 -10.63 11.28
#